data_AF-A0A9N9DWJ2-F1
#
_entry.id   AF-A0A9N9DWJ2-F1
#
_cell.length_a   1.000
_cell.length_b   1.000
_cell.length_c   1.000
_cell.angle_alpha   90.00
_cell.angle_beta   90.00
_cell.angle_gamma   90.00
#
_symmetry.space_group_name_H-M   'P 1'
#
loop_
_entity.id
_entity.type
_entity.pdbx_description
1 polymer ?
#
loop_
_entity_poly.entity_id
_entity_poly.type
_entity_poly.pdbx_seq_one_letter_code
_entity_poly.pdbx_strand_id
1 'polypeptide(L)'
;GNCFTGMKTDGAAYVREHNPFISMKNISNNSTRCANIVNADQFEVDLASNDLPQFVFYVPDRFNDAHETNLTHATSWFQPWFDDKLQNVNFTANTLSLVVFDESHGYGVNHIYASLIGSPVTSGANEDTTNYTHYSFTKTVEENWSLGNLGRNDVNAEPFSKFLRVNNINNITSTSSVESLMAKMLDYMRSNLYFNHDIEKTAVMGVIVSFTLHRQ
;
A
#
# COMPACT_ATOMS: atom_id res chain seq x y z
N GLY A 1 14.57 8.47 -4.46
CA GLY A 1 15.45 8.04 -3.37
C GLY A 1 16.34 9.15 -2.83
N ASN A 2 17.66 9.02 -2.99
CA ASN A 2 18.72 10.03 -2.80
C ASN A 2 18.57 11.05 -1.65
N CYS A 3 17.83 10.72 -0.59
CA CYS A 3 17.54 11.65 0.49
C CYS A 3 16.98 13.00 0.03
N PHE A 4 16.19 13.02 -1.05
CA PHE A 4 15.73 14.27 -1.63
C PHE A 4 14.74 14.99 -0.70
N THR A 5 15.17 16.13 -0.14
CA THR A 5 14.38 16.93 0.82
C THR A 5 13.63 18.09 0.18
N GLY A 6 13.84 18.36 -1.12
CA GLY A 6 13.11 19.37 -1.87
C GLY A 6 11.62 19.03 -2.00
N MET A 7 10.81 19.99 -2.43
CA MET A 7 9.35 19.79 -2.56
C MET A 7 9.00 18.79 -3.66
N LYS A 8 9.67 18.88 -4.82
CA LYS A 8 9.47 18.01 -5.99
C LYS A 8 10.72 17.96 -6.86
N THR A 9 10.90 16.89 -7.64
CA THR A 9 11.97 16.81 -8.64
C THR A 9 11.65 17.65 -9.88
N ASP A 10 12.64 17.83 -10.75
CA ASP A 10 12.40 18.31 -12.11
C ASP A 10 11.42 17.36 -12.82
N GLY A 11 10.42 17.92 -13.52
CA GLY A 11 9.32 17.15 -14.10
C GLY A 11 8.24 16.69 -13.12
N ALA A 12 8.41 16.92 -11.80
CA ALA A 12 7.42 16.66 -10.75
C ALA A 12 6.92 15.21 -10.61
N ALA A 13 7.64 14.23 -11.18
CA ALA A 13 7.31 12.81 -11.02
C ALA A 13 7.40 12.35 -9.56
N TYR A 14 8.32 12.93 -8.79
CA TYR A 14 8.38 12.77 -7.34
C TYR A 14 7.91 14.05 -6.64
N VAL A 15 7.03 13.91 -5.65
CA VAL A 15 6.64 14.96 -4.71
C VAL A 15 6.87 14.47 -3.28
N ARG A 16 7.45 15.35 -2.45
CA ARG A 16 7.83 15.01 -1.08
C ARG A 16 6.63 14.73 -0.17
N GLU A 17 5.48 15.33 -0.46
CA GLU A 17 4.28 15.18 0.35
C GLU A 17 3.76 13.72 0.40
N HIS A 18 4.01 12.93 -0.64
CA HIS A 18 3.63 11.50 -0.68
C HIS A 18 4.69 10.56 -0.05
N ASN A 19 5.84 11.08 0.40
CA ASN A 19 6.88 10.31 1.07
C ASN A 19 7.03 10.77 2.53
N PRO A 20 6.28 10.17 3.48
CA PRO A 20 6.30 10.63 4.87
C PRO A 20 7.68 10.46 5.54
N PHE A 21 8.47 9.44 5.14
CA PHE A 21 9.73 9.10 5.80
C PHE A 21 10.78 10.20 5.71
N ILE A 22 10.91 10.88 4.57
CA ILE A 22 11.93 11.94 4.41
C ILE A 22 11.64 13.16 5.30
N SER A 23 10.39 13.33 5.73
CA SER A 23 10.00 14.40 6.66
C SER A 23 10.33 14.08 8.12
N MET A 24 10.68 12.83 8.45
CA MET A 24 11.09 12.43 9.79
C MET A 24 12.56 12.79 10.03
N LYS A 25 12.85 13.66 11.01
CA LYS A 25 14.22 14.14 11.28
C LYS A 25 15.20 13.02 11.65
N ASN A 26 14.72 11.97 12.32
CA ASN A 26 15.54 10.81 12.67
C ASN A 26 15.88 9.93 11.44
N ILE A 27 15.22 10.15 10.30
CA ILE A 27 15.56 9.55 9.01
C ILE A 27 16.40 10.54 8.21
N SER A 28 15.91 11.75 7.94
CA SER A 28 16.62 12.72 7.09
C SER A 28 17.97 13.18 7.63
N ASN A 29 18.19 13.18 8.95
CA ASN A 29 19.49 13.48 9.55
C ASN A 29 20.40 12.25 9.73
N ASN A 30 19.97 11.07 9.30
CA ASN A 30 20.74 9.83 9.41
C ASN A 30 20.95 9.21 8.02
N SER A 31 22.18 9.30 7.51
CA SER A 31 22.51 8.87 6.15
C SER A 31 22.19 7.39 5.89
N THR A 32 22.43 6.50 6.86
CA THR A 32 22.11 5.07 6.73
C THR A 32 20.62 4.82 6.61
N ARG A 33 19.80 5.47 7.44
CA ARG A 33 18.33 5.31 7.37
C ARG A 33 17.77 5.93 6.10
N CYS A 34 18.29 7.09 5.73
CA CYS A 34 17.84 7.82 4.57
C CYS A 34 18.21 7.12 3.25
N ALA A 35 19.30 6.35 3.21
CA ALA A 35 19.68 5.51 2.09
C ALA A 35 18.62 4.44 1.73
N ASN A 36 17.73 4.08 2.67
CA ASN A 36 16.62 3.15 2.40
C ASN A 36 15.46 3.82 1.63
N ILE A 37 15.47 5.15 1.48
CA ILE A 37 14.55 5.85 0.60
C ILE A 37 15.16 5.81 -0.80
N VAL A 38 14.63 4.94 -1.66
CA VAL A 38 15.17 4.62 -3.00
C VAL A 38 14.22 5.08 -4.12
N ASN A 39 14.57 4.82 -5.38
CA ASN A 39 13.63 4.96 -6.51
C ASN A 39 12.87 3.64 -6.69
N ALA A 40 11.71 3.71 -7.36
CA ALA A 40 10.88 2.53 -7.61
C ALA A 40 11.63 1.39 -8.34
N ASP A 41 12.58 1.71 -9.24
CA ASP A 41 13.38 0.69 -9.95
C ASP A 41 14.16 -0.24 -9.02
N GLN A 42 14.52 0.21 -7.81
CA GLN A 42 15.20 -0.63 -6.83
C GLN A 42 14.31 -1.79 -6.38
N PHE A 43 12.99 -1.61 -6.34
CA PHE A 43 12.05 -2.67 -6.02
C PHE A 43 12.17 -3.84 -7.00
N GLU A 44 12.29 -3.56 -8.30
CA GLU A 44 12.43 -4.58 -9.33
C GLU A 44 13.78 -5.30 -9.22
N VAL A 45 14.86 -4.57 -8.91
CA VAL A 45 16.19 -5.15 -8.65
C VAL A 45 16.17 -6.10 -7.45
N ASP A 46 15.57 -5.67 -6.35
CA ASP A 46 15.48 -6.45 -5.11
C ASP A 46 14.59 -7.68 -5.32
N LEU A 47 13.47 -7.54 -6.03
CA LEU A 47 12.58 -8.66 -6.36
C LEU A 47 13.27 -9.71 -7.25
N ALA A 48 13.98 -9.27 -8.28
CA ALA A 48 14.72 -10.15 -9.18
C ALA A 48 15.87 -10.89 -8.46
N SER A 49 16.44 -10.28 -7.43
CA SER A 49 17.53 -10.84 -6.62
C SER A 49 17.05 -11.65 -5.42
N ASN A 50 15.73 -11.72 -5.18
CA ASN A 50 15.13 -12.31 -3.98
C ASN A 50 15.61 -11.65 -2.67
N ASP A 51 15.83 -10.33 -2.73
CA ASP A 51 16.36 -9.49 -1.64
C ASP A 51 15.37 -8.39 -1.22
N LEU A 52 14.07 -8.57 -1.51
CA LEU A 52 13.05 -7.63 -1.04
C LEU A 52 13.12 -7.45 0.48
N PRO A 53 13.06 -6.20 0.98
CA PRO A 53 13.06 -5.96 2.40
C PRO A 53 11.76 -6.48 3.01
N GLN A 54 11.82 -6.71 4.32
CA GLN A 54 10.65 -7.11 5.10
C GLN A 54 9.60 -6.00 5.20
N PHE A 55 9.86 -4.77 4.73
CA PHE A 55 8.92 -3.64 4.70
C PHE A 55 9.17 -2.84 3.44
N VAL A 56 8.17 -2.71 2.55
CA VAL A 56 8.18 -1.77 1.41
C VAL A 56 7.00 -0.81 1.50
N PHE A 57 7.29 0.48 1.45
CA PHE A 57 6.29 1.52 1.19
C PHE A 57 6.51 2.03 -0.23
N TYR A 58 5.65 1.60 -1.15
CA TYR A 58 5.77 1.94 -2.56
C TYR A 58 4.74 3.02 -2.91
N VAL A 59 5.23 4.08 -3.54
CA VAL A 59 4.40 5.17 -4.06
C VAL A 59 4.71 5.27 -5.55
N PRO A 60 3.71 5.11 -6.44
CA PRO A 60 3.87 5.39 -7.86
C PRO A 60 4.36 6.83 -8.07
N ASP A 61 4.92 7.11 -9.24
CA ASP A 61 5.14 8.50 -9.60
C ASP A 61 3.80 9.26 -9.69
N ARG A 62 3.90 10.59 -9.67
CA ARG A 62 2.76 11.51 -9.64
C ARG A 62 1.84 11.43 -10.87
N PHE A 63 2.24 10.75 -11.93
CA PHE A 63 1.41 10.55 -13.12
C PHE A 63 0.63 9.23 -13.03
N ASN A 64 1.15 8.26 -12.28
CA ASN A 64 0.56 6.95 -12.06
C ASN A 64 -0.19 6.83 -10.71
N ASP A 65 -0.19 7.89 -9.90
CA ASP A 65 -0.82 7.90 -8.58
C ASP A 65 -2.30 8.32 -8.57
N ALA A 66 -2.93 8.58 -9.73
CA ALA A 66 -4.31 9.09 -9.86
C ALA A 66 -4.55 10.53 -9.34
N HIS A 67 -3.51 11.27 -8.92
CA HIS A 67 -3.65 12.67 -8.51
C HIS A 67 -3.63 13.64 -9.71
N GLU A 68 -2.63 13.54 -10.59
CA GLU A 68 -2.48 14.45 -11.74
C GLU A 68 -3.13 13.96 -13.03
N THR A 69 -3.42 12.66 -13.10
CA THR A 69 -4.08 12.02 -14.24
C THR A 69 -5.51 11.68 -13.87
N ASN A 70 -5.83 10.38 -13.86
CA ASN A 70 -7.10 9.85 -13.47
C ASN A 70 -7.02 8.40 -13.04
N LEU A 71 -8.12 7.93 -12.45
CA LEU A 71 -8.23 6.56 -11.99
C LEU A 71 -8.06 5.54 -13.13
N THR A 72 -8.59 5.83 -14.32
CA THR A 72 -8.46 4.96 -15.50
C THR A 72 -7.00 4.78 -15.92
N HIS A 73 -6.23 5.86 -15.91
CA HIS A 73 -4.82 5.90 -16.27
C HIS A 73 -3.98 5.18 -15.21
N ALA A 74 -4.16 5.54 -13.94
CA ALA A 74 -3.46 4.91 -12.83
C ALA A 74 -3.71 3.40 -12.77
N THR A 75 -4.95 2.96 -12.99
CA THR A 75 -5.27 1.52 -13.02
C THR A 75 -4.77 0.82 -14.26
N SER A 76 -4.73 1.48 -15.42
CA SER A 76 -4.11 0.93 -16.64
C SER A 76 -2.61 0.71 -16.50
N TRP A 77 -1.94 1.52 -15.68
CA TRP A 77 -0.54 1.31 -15.31
C TRP A 77 -0.39 0.25 -14.22
N PHE A 78 -1.17 0.35 -13.13
CA PHE A 78 -1.01 -0.47 -11.95
C PHE A 78 -1.38 -1.94 -12.17
N GLN A 79 -2.46 -2.21 -12.90
CA GLN A 79 -2.96 -3.56 -13.08
C GLN A 79 -1.90 -4.49 -13.68
N PRO A 80 -1.33 -4.23 -14.87
CA PRO A 80 -0.31 -5.11 -15.42
C PRO A 80 0.96 -5.18 -14.55
N TRP A 81 1.33 -4.08 -13.88
CA TRP A 81 2.47 -4.06 -12.96
C TRP A 81 2.25 -5.01 -11.78
N PHE A 82 1.09 -4.94 -11.13
CA PHE A 82 0.79 -5.73 -9.94
C PHE A 82 0.45 -7.19 -10.27
N ASP A 83 -0.22 -7.43 -11.41
CA ASP A 83 -0.49 -8.78 -11.93
C ASP A 83 0.81 -9.58 -12.11
N ASP A 84 1.85 -8.94 -12.66
CA ASP A 84 3.19 -9.53 -12.79
C ASP A 84 3.77 -9.91 -11.41
N LYS A 85 3.64 -9.05 -10.40
CA LYS A 85 4.11 -9.32 -9.04
C LYS A 85 3.36 -10.47 -8.39
N LEU A 86 2.05 -10.56 -8.59
CA LEU A 86 1.23 -11.65 -8.05
C LEU A 86 1.54 -13.01 -8.70
N GLN A 87 2.19 -13.05 -9.86
CA GLN A 87 2.70 -14.28 -10.46
C GLN A 87 4.10 -14.67 -9.97
N ASN A 88 4.79 -13.79 -9.24
CA ASN A 88 6.13 -14.02 -8.73
C ASN A 88 6.09 -14.59 -7.30
N VAL A 89 6.69 -15.78 -7.10
CA VAL A 89 6.73 -16.43 -5.78
C VAL A 89 7.59 -15.66 -4.77
N ASN A 90 8.65 -14.98 -5.22
CA ASN A 90 9.50 -14.15 -4.36
C ASN A 90 8.72 -12.95 -3.81
N PHE A 91 7.71 -12.49 -4.56
CA PHE A 91 6.79 -11.46 -4.10
C PHE A 91 5.68 -12.03 -3.22
N THR A 92 5.05 -13.14 -3.59
CA THR A 92 3.81 -13.61 -2.95
C THR A 92 4.02 -14.44 -1.69
N ALA A 93 5.20 -15.06 -1.52
CA ALA A 93 5.46 -15.95 -0.39
C ALA A 93 5.43 -15.21 0.96
N ASN A 94 4.41 -15.49 1.77
CA ASN A 94 4.19 -14.90 3.10
C ASN A 94 4.05 -13.36 3.08
N THR A 95 3.63 -12.80 1.95
CA THR A 95 3.51 -11.35 1.75
C THR A 95 2.06 -10.91 1.93
N LEU A 96 1.88 -9.87 2.72
CA LEU A 96 0.66 -9.05 2.74
C LEU A 96 0.91 -7.75 1.97
N SER A 97 0.08 -7.48 0.97
CA SER A 97 0.01 -6.19 0.28
C SER A 97 -1.25 -5.46 0.73
N LEU A 98 -1.10 -4.19 1.09
CA LEU A 98 -2.19 -3.25 1.34
C LEU A 98 -2.16 -2.21 0.21
N VAL A 99 -3.15 -2.28 -0.68
CA VAL A 99 -3.38 -1.24 -1.69
C VAL A 99 -4.36 -0.24 -1.09
N VAL A 100 -3.93 1.00 -0.88
CA VAL A 100 -4.71 2.00 -0.16
C VAL A 100 -4.49 3.39 -0.73
N PHE A 101 -5.51 4.22 -0.64
CA PHE A 101 -5.42 5.62 -1.01
C PHE A 101 -5.08 6.50 0.19
N ASP A 102 -4.33 7.58 0.02
CA ASP A 102 -4.01 8.49 1.12
C ASP A 102 -5.20 9.38 1.53
N GLU A 103 -5.97 9.86 0.57
CA GLU A 103 -7.14 10.72 0.77
C GLU A 103 -8.27 10.50 -0.24
N SER A 104 -9.48 10.97 0.11
CA SER A 104 -10.64 11.07 -0.77
C SER A 104 -10.81 12.51 -1.28
N HIS A 105 -11.51 12.69 -2.40
CA HIS A 105 -11.86 14.02 -2.90
C HIS A 105 -12.85 14.77 -1.98
N GLY A 106 -12.54 16.04 -1.67
CA GLY A 106 -13.45 16.99 -1.03
C GLY A 106 -13.34 17.14 0.49
N TYR A 107 -13.94 18.19 1.05
CA TYR A 107 -13.88 18.55 2.48
C TYR A 107 -14.81 17.72 3.39
N GLY A 108 -15.20 16.52 2.95
CA GLY A 108 -16.13 15.62 3.65
C GLY A 108 -15.43 14.68 4.63
N VAL A 109 -16.08 13.56 4.94
CA VAL A 109 -15.44 12.45 5.67
C VAL A 109 -14.45 11.78 4.74
N ASN A 110 -13.17 11.74 5.12
CA ASN A 110 -12.10 11.11 4.36
C ASN A 110 -12.29 9.58 4.34
N HIS A 111 -13.07 9.08 3.37
CA HIS A 111 -13.37 7.66 3.20
C HIS A 111 -12.69 7.18 1.92
N ILE A 112 -11.79 6.22 2.08
CA ILE A 112 -10.85 5.78 1.05
C ILE A 112 -11.00 4.29 0.76
N TYR A 113 -10.62 3.88 -0.45
CA TYR A 113 -10.50 2.47 -0.76
C TYR A 113 -9.24 1.86 -0.11
N ALA A 114 -9.39 0.64 0.41
CA ALA A 114 -8.31 -0.17 0.93
C ALA A 114 -8.54 -1.65 0.56
N SER A 115 -7.48 -2.35 0.18
CA SER A 115 -7.52 -3.76 -0.20
C SER A 115 -6.36 -4.53 0.39
N LEU A 116 -6.65 -5.65 1.04
CA LEU A 116 -5.66 -6.59 1.55
C LEU A 116 -5.52 -7.75 0.58
N ILE A 117 -4.30 -8.02 0.14
CA ILE A 117 -4.00 -8.98 -0.92
C ILE A 117 -2.80 -9.81 -0.50
N GLY A 118 -2.83 -11.12 -0.72
CA GLY A 118 -1.68 -11.99 -0.52
C GLY A 118 -2.02 -13.27 0.23
N SER A 119 -1.00 -14.11 0.41
CA SER A 119 -1.17 -15.46 1.00
C SER A 119 -1.74 -15.47 2.42
N PRO A 120 -1.53 -14.44 3.27
CA PRO A 120 -2.11 -14.42 4.61
C PRO A 120 -3.61 -14.07 4.66
N VAL A 121 -4.19 -13.56 3.58
CA VAL A 121 -5.58 -13.08 3.58
C VAL A 121 -6.56 -14.26 3.60
N THR A 122 -7.61 -14.16 4.43
CA THR A 122 -8.69 -15.14 4.49
C THR A 122 -9.66 -14.95 3.32
N SER A 123 -9.99 -16.03 2.62
CA SER A 123 -10.98 -15.97 1.53
C SER A 123 -12.39 -15.80 2.10
N GLY A 124 -13.19 -14.91 1.49
CA GLY A 124 -14.63 -14.81 1.76
C GLY A 124 -15.04 -13.82 2.86
N ALA A 125 -14.10 -13.09 3.47
CA ALA A 125 -14.42 -11.99 4.36
C ALA A 125 -14.78 -10.73 3.56
N ASN A 126 -16.05 -10.61 3.16
CA ASN A 126 -16.52 -9.51 2.30
C ASN A 126 -17.36 -8.45 3.03
N GLU A 127 -17.67 -8.65 4.31
CA GLU A 127 -18.50 -7.73 5.08
C GLU A 127 -17.85 -7.40 6.42
N ASP A 128 -17.63 -6.12 6.66
CA ASP A 128 -17.10 -5.60 7.92
C ASP A 128 -17.66 -4.21 8.22
N THR A 129 -17.98 -3.97 9.48
CA THR A 129 -18.48 -2.69 9.99
C THR A 129 -17.48 -2.00 10.92
N THR A 130 -16.32 -2.61 11.16
CA THR A 130 -15.21 -2.01 11.90
C THR A 130 -14.73 -0.72 11.22
N ASN A 131 -14.48 0.32 12.00
CA ASN A 131 -13.93 1.58 11.50
C ASN A 131 -12.40 1.51 11.44
N TYR A 132 -11.85 1.39 10.24
CA TYR A 132 -10.40 1.42 10.01
C TYR A 132 -9.92 2.82 9.63
N THR A 133 -8.69 3.14 10.01
CA THR A 133 -8.01 4.39 9.62
C THR A 133 -6.60 4.08 9.15
N HIS A 134 -5.84 5.08 8.70
CA HIS A 134 -4.40 4.91 8.42
C HIS A 134 -3.60 4.40 9.63
N TYR A 135 -4.08 4.61 10.86
CA TYR A 135 -3.45 4.04 12.05
C TYR A 135 -3.67 2.53 12.18
N SER A 136 -4.71 1.96 11.57
CA SER A 136 -4.93 0.50 11.50
C SER A 136 -3.80 -0.21 10.78
N PHE A 137 -3.24 0.43 9.74
CA PHE A 137 -2.04 -0.05 9.08
C PHE A 137 -0.83 -0.09 10.04
N THR A 138 -0.57 1.03 10.73
CA THR A 138 0.54 1.12 11.70
C THR A 138 0.39 0.06 12.79
N LYS A 139 -0.81 -0.08 13.35
CA LYS A 139 -1.14 -1.09 14.37
C LYS A 139 -0.90 -2.51 13.87
N THR A 140 -1.29 -2.81 12.62
CA THR A 140 -1.08 -4.13 12.02
C THR A 140 0.40 -4.46 11.90
N VAL A 141 1.23 -3.49 11.53
CA VAL A 141 2.69 -3.63 11.46
C VAL A 141 3.31 -3.83 12.85
N GLU A 142 2.88 -3.02 13.82
CA GLU A 142 3.30 -3.10 15.21
C GLU A 142 3.02 -4.49 15.81
N GLU A 143 1.82 -5.02 15.59
CA GLU A 143 1.42 -6.34 16.09
C GLU A 143 2.17 -7.47 15.36
N ASN A 144 2.36 -7.37 14.04
CA ASN A 144 3.08 -8.39 13.26
C ASN A 144 4.51 -8.64 13.79
N TRP A 145 5.20 -7.59 14.22
CA TRP A 145 6.58 -7.69 14.73
C TRP A 145 6.73 -7.44 16.22
N SER A 146 5.62 -7.39 16.97
CA SER A 146 5.63 -7.16 18.42
C SER A 146 6.44 -5.91 18.83
N LEU A 147 6.29 -4.80 18.08
CA LEU A 147 7.09 -3.58 18.24
C LEU A 147 6.65 -2.68 19.41
N GLY A 148 5.52 -2.99 20.05
CA GLY A 148 4.85 -2.09 20.98
C GLY A 148 3.96 -1.10 20.24
N ASN A 149 3.82 0.13 20.75
CA ASN A 149 3.03 1.19 20.12
C ASN A 149 3.77 2.54 20.25
N LEU A 150 3.43 3.51 19.41
CA LEU A 150 3.97 4.87 19.38
C LEU A 150 3.30 5.82 20.39
N GLY A 151 2.28 5.35 21.12
CA GLY A 151 1.58 6.13 22.14
C GLY A 151 0.72 7.26 21.54
N ARG A 152 0.21 7.08 20.32
CA ARG A 152 -0.66 8.04 19.62
C ARG A 152 -1.95 7.32 19.18
N ASN A 153 -2.41 7.60 17.98
CA ASN A 153 -3.68 7.07 17.46
C ASN A 153 -3.59 5.58 17.08
N ASP A 154 -2.38 5.04 16.95
CA ASP A 154 -2.06 3.61 16.83
C ASP A 154 -2.51 2.80 18.06
N VAL A 155 -2.50 3.37 19.26
CA VAL A 155 -2.82 2.65 20.51
C VAL A 155 -4.19 2.00 20.46
N ASN A 156 -5.20 2.77 20.00
CA ASN A 156 -6.61 2.38 19.97
C ASN A 156 -7.10 2.06 18.55
N ALA A 157 -6.21 1.98 17.56
CA ALA A 157 -6.59 1.60 16.21
C ALA A 157 -6.90 0.10 16.15
N GLU A 158 -7.85 -0.27 15.31
CA GLU A 158 -8.17 -1.68 15.04
C GLU A 158 -7.22 -2.23 13.98
N PRO A 159 -6.46 -3.31 14.25
CA PRO A 159 -5.61 -3.97 13.25
C PRO A 159 -6.45 -4.72 12.22
N PHE A 160 -5.88 -4.99 11.05
CA PHE A 160 -6.50 -5.80 10.00
C PHE A 160 -6.54 -7.31 10.31
N SER A 161 -6.20 -7.73 11.53
CA SER A 161 -6.03 -9.12 11.94
C SER A 161 -7.26 -10.00 11.68
N LYS A 162 -8.47 -9.41 11.70
CA LYS A 162 -9.73 -10.08 11.32
C LYS A 162 -9.68 -10.74 9.93
N PHE A 163 -8.94 -10.16 9.00
CA PHE A 163 -8.81 -10.64 7.62
C PHE A 163 -7.57 -11.51 7.38
N LEU A 164 -6.76 -11.72 8.41
CA LEU A 164 -5.50 -12.45 8.30
C LEU A 164 -5.61 -13.82 8.97
N ARG A 165 -5.01 -14.82 8.35
CA ARG A 165 -4.93 -16.18 8.91
C ARG A 165 -4.03 -16.16 10.14
N VAL A 166 -4.57 -16.52 11.29
CA VAL A 166 -3.79 -16.79 12.50
C VAL A 166 -3.25 -18.22 12.41
N ASN A 167 -1.94 -18.39 12.20
CA ASN A 167 -1.15 -19.61 12.39
C ASN A 167 -1.85 -20.96 12.14
N ASN A 168 -2.39 -21.18 10.95
CA ASN A 168 -2.66 -22.53 10.44
C ASN A 168 -2.52 -22.54 8.92
N ILE A 169 -1.28 -22.73 8.45
CA ILE A 169 -0.98 -22.95 7.04
C ILE A 169 -1.51 -24.34 6.66
N ASN A 170 -2.79 -24.41 6.32
CA ASN A 170 -3.27 -25.42 5.39
C ASN A 170 -3.35 -24.74 4.02
N ASN A 171 -2.62 -25.32 3.07
CA ASN A 171 -2.50 -24.88 1.67
C ASN A 171 -3.87 -24.52 1.09
N ILE A 172 -4.12 -23.23 0.87
CA ILE A 172 -5.25 -22.78 0.05
C ILE A 172 -4.65 -22.04 -1.15
N THR A 173 -4.47 -22.78 -2.23
CA THR A 173 -4.38 -22.28 -3.60
C THR A 173 -5.78 -21.82 -4.02
N SER A 174 -6.15 -20.60 -3.67
CA SER A 174 -7.32 -19.93 -4.24
C SER A 174 -6.86 -18.59 -4.78
N THR A 175 -6.32 -18.61 -5.99
CA THR A 175 -6.18 -17.42 -6.81
C THR A 175 -7.54 -17.11 -7.39
N SER A 176 -8.36 -16.29 -6.72
CA SER A 176 -9.29 -15.47 -7.51
C SER A 176 -8.43 -14.66 -8.47
N SER A 177 -8.68 -14.76 -9.78
CA SER A 177 -7.90 -14.02 -10.78
C SER A 177 -7.90 -12.53 -10.42
N VAL A 178 -6.75 -11.88 -10.56
CA VAL A 178 -6.54 -10.47 -10.18
C VAL A 178 -7.52 -9.54 -10.90
N GLU A 179 -7.96 -9.93 -12.09
CA GLU A 179 -9.07 -9.32 -12.83
C GLU A 179 -10.33 -9.12 -11.97
N SER A 180 -10.68 -10.10 -11.11
CA SER A 180 -11.83 -9.99 -10.21
C SER A 180 -11.62 -8.95 -9.11
N LEU A 181 -10.39 -8.81 -8.61
CA LEU A 181 -10.07 -7.84 -7.56
C LEU A 181 -10.01 -6.42 -8.12
N MET A 182 -9.40 -6.23 -9.28
CA MET A 182 -9.31 -4.93 -9.95
C MET A 182 -10.68 -4.47 -10.45
N ALA A 183 -11.51 -5.39 -10.96
CA ALA A 183 -12.91 -5.09 -11.27
C ALA A 183 -13.69 -4.66 -10.02
N LYS A 184 -13.53 -5.37 -8.89
CA LYS A 184 -14.16 -4.97 -7.60
C LYS A 184 -13.64 -3.65 -7.07
N MET A 185 -12.34 -3.38 -7.20
CA MET A 185 -11.70 -2.12 -6.86
C MET A 185 -12.30 -0.99 -7.70
N LEU A 186 -12.29 -1.12 -9.03
CA LEU A 186 -12.87 -0.14 -9.95
C LEU A 186 -14.37 0.07 -9.72
N ASP A 187 -15.12 -1.00 -9.46
CA ASP A 187 -16.56 -0.94 -9.19
C ASP A 187 -16.86 -0.26 -7.85
N TYR A 188 -16.13 -0.59 -6.79
CA TYR A 188 -16.23 0.10 -5.49
C TYR A 188 -15.89 1.58 -5.63
N MET A 189 -14.80 1.91 -6.32
CA MET A 189 -14.37 3.31 -6.50
C MET A 189 -15.42 4.08 -7.29
N ARG A 190 -15.88 3.57 -8.44
CA ARG A 190 -16.92 4.20 -9.26
C ARG A 190 -18.25 4.39 -8.51
N SER A 191 -18.62 3.46 -7.64
CA SER A 191 -19.91 3.49 -6.92
C SER A 191 -19.90 4.30 -5.63
N ASN A 192 -18.77 4.39 -4.92
CA ASN A 192 -18.74 4.94 -3.55
C ASN A 192 -17.89 6.20 -3.36
N LEU A 193 -16.99 6.54 -4.28
CA LEU A 193 -16.04 7.64 -4.11
C LEU A 193 -16.35 8.88 -4.95
N TYR A 194 -17.59 9.03 -5.44
CA TYR A 194 -18.00 10.19 -6.26
C TYR A 194 -17.05 10.48 -7.44
N PHE A 195 -16.65 9.46 -8.20
CA PHE A 195 -15.98 9.66 -9.49
C PHE A 195 -17.02 10.03 -10.55
N ASN A 196 -17.57 11.25 -10.45
CA ASN A 196 -18.39 11.82 -11.51
C ASN A 196 -17.47 12.27 -12.64
N HIS A 197 -17.93 12.04 -13.87
CA HIS A 197 -17.19 11.86 -15.13
C HIS A 197 -16.18 12.94 -15.58
N ASP A 198 -15.93 13.99 -14.79
CA ASP A 198 -15.25 15.21 -15.25
C ASP A 198 -14.13 15.75 -14.34
N ILE A 199 -13.87 15.19 -13.15
CA ILE A 199 -12.70 15.58 -12.33
C ILE A 199 -12.16 14.35 -11.60
N GLU A 200 -11.33 13.57 -12.31
CA GLU A 200 -10.70 12.36 -11.81
C GLU A 200 -9.39 12.62 -11.05
N LYS A 201 -9.32 13.72 -10.29
CA LYS A 201 -8.13 14.05 -9.50
C LYS A 201 -8.34 13.61 -8.06
N THR A 202 -7.26 13.20 -7.42
CA THR A 202 -7.10 12.98 -5.97
C THR A 202 -7.50 11.59 -5.48
N ALA A 203 -6.50 10.71 -5.50
CA ALA A 203 -6.16 9.86 -4.38
C ALA A 203 -4.83 9.17 -4.72
N VAL A 204 -3.75 9.34 -3.95
CA VAL A 204 -2.47 8.66 -4.21
C VAL A 204 -2.65 7.18 -3.93
N MET A 205 -2.53 6.34 -4.95
CA MET A 205 -2.49 4.90 -4.74
C MET A 205 -1.17 4.52 -4.05
N GLY A 206 -1.16 4.50 -2.72
CA GLY A 206 -0.09 3.92 -1.92
C GLY A 206 -0.18 2.40 -2.03
N VAL A 207 0.81 1.78 -2.68
CA VAL A 207 0.97 0.33 -2.61
C VAL A 207 1.88 0.06 -1.44
N ILE A 208 1.31 -0.29 -0.30
CA ILE A 208 2.09 -0.78 0.81
C ILE A 208 2.37 -2.25 0.51
N VAL A 209 3.63 -2.55 0.20
CA VAL A 209 4.07 -3.88 -0.23
C VAL A 209 4.85 -4.55 0.89
N SER A 210 4.38 -5.74 1.25
CA SER A 210 5.08 -6.81 1.94
C SER A 210 5.66 -6.49 3.30
N PHE A 211 4.98 -7.06 4.31
CA PHE A 211 5.64 -7.53 5.51
C PHE A 211 5.52 -9.04 5.56
N THR A 212 6.67 -9.72 5.65
CA THR A 212 6.65 -11.16 5.92
C THR A 212 6.06 -11.35 7.32
N LEU A 213 4.96 -12.10 7.40
CA LEU A 213 4.40 -12.46 8.71
C LEU A 213 5.43 -13.26 9.48
N HIS A 214 5.65 -12.90 10.74
CA HIS A 214 6.61 -13.60 11.58
C HIS A 214 6.19 -15.07 11.71
N ARG A 215 7.07 -15.99 11.30
CA ARG A 215 6.96 -17.39 11.75
C ARG A 215 7.24 -17.37 13.25
N GLN A 216 6.19 -17.44 14.06
CA GLN A 216 6.37 -17.94 15.43
C GLN A 216 6.71 -19.43 15.39
#